data_AF-A0A1E1XRM1-F1
#
_entry.id   AF-A0A1E1XRM1-F1
#
_cell.length_a   1.000
_cell.length_b   1.000
_cell.length_c   1.000
_cell.angle_alpha   90.00
_cell.angle_beta   90.00
_cell.angle_gamma   90.00
#
_symmetry.space_group_name_H-M   'P 1'
#
loop_
_entity.id
_entity.type
_entity.pdbx_description
1 polymer ?
#
loop_
_entity_poly.entity_id
_entity_poly.type
_entity_poly.pdbx_seq_one_letter_code
_entity_poly.pdbx_strand_id
1 'polypeptide(L)'
;VRQHLQLVEQRREVEQCPLLTDVANLWFRNHEADLPTWSSFKASFADVFGRPAVRKLRAEQRLRARAQLPAETFTSYIEDVVDLCKRVNPSMPETDKVNNILKGIADDAFQMLLAKNPTSVSAVIELRQSFDELRKQRVSTRQSGAPT
;
A
#
# COMPACT_ATOMS: atom_id res chain seq x y z
N VAL A 1 -4.07 -24.17 35.00
CA VAL A 1 -3.08 -23.14 34.59
C VAL A 1 -3.31 -22.63 33.15
N ARG A 2 -3.41 -23.49 32.11
CA ARG A 2 -3.69 -23.05 30.72
C ARG A 2 -4.99 -22.26 30.51
N GLN A 3 -6.12 -22.68 31.09
CA GLN A 3 -7.39 -21.94 30.96
C GLN A 3 -7.39 -20.61 31.74
N HIS A 4 -6.61 -20.51 32.82
CA HIS A 4 -6.51 -19.28 33.59
C HIS A 4 -5.62 -18.26 32.89
N LEU A 5 -4.56 -18.71 32.20
CA LEU A 5 -3.75 -17.87 31.31
C LEU A 5 -4.55 -17.32 30.12
N GLN A 6 -5.44 -18.12 29.54
CA GLN A 6 -6.29 -17.69 28.42
C GLN A 6 -7.32 -16.63 28.84
N LEU A 7 -7.86 -16.72 30.06
CA LEU A 7 -8.74 -15.70 30.65
C LEU A 7 -7.99 -14.45 31.12
N VAL A 8 -6.72 -14.57 31.50
CA VAL A 8 -5.85 -13.44 31.87
C VAL A 8 -5.34 -12.69 30.64
N GLU A 9 -5.05 -13.38 29.53
CA GLU A 9 -4.78 -12.75 28.22
C GLU A 9 -6.03 -12.03 27.69
N GLN A 10 -7.22 -12.65 27.77
CA GLN A 10 -8.47 -12.00 27.41
C GLN A 10 -8.83 -10.79 28.30
N ARG A 11 -8.50 -10.81 29.60
CA ARG A 11 -8.74 -9.66 30.50
C ARG A 11 -7.71 -8.54 30.32
N ARG A 12 -6.46 -8.85 29.98
CA ARG A 12 -5.41 -7.83 29.71
C ARG A 12 -5.58 -7.11 28.37
N GLU A 13 -6.31 -7.68 27.41
CA GLU A 13 -6.61 -7.01 26.14
C GLU A 13 -7.82 -6.05 26.23
N VAL A 14 -8.65 -6.19 27.26
CA VAL A 14 -9.86 -5.37 27.49
C VAL A 14 -9.59 -4.22 28.46
N GLU A 15 -8.67 -4.40 29.41
CA GLU A 15 -8.17 -3.29 30.24
C GLU A 15 -7.21 -2.40 29.44
N GLN A 16 -7.80 -1.40 28.78
CA GLN A 16 -7.16 -0.17 28.34
C GLN A 16 -6.00 -0.33 27.35
N CYS A 17 -6.26 0.02 26.09
CA CYS A 17 -5.30 0.86 25.38
C CYS A 17 -5.06 2.13 26.24
N PRO A 18 -3.90 2.33 26.89
CA PRO A 18 -3.61 3.57 27.62
C PRO A 18 -3.42 4.77 26.68
N LEU A 19 -3.62 4.56 25.37
CA LEU A 19 -3.49 5.50 24.27
C LEU A 19 -4.82 6.13 23.84
N LEU A 20 -5.97 5.59 24.29
CA LEU A 20 -7.27 6.20 23.98
C LEU A 20 -7.54 7.32 24.98
N THR A 21 -7.56 8.55 24.49
CA THR A 21 -7.91 9.73 25.28
C THR A 21 -9.26 10.28 24.87
N ASP A 22 -9.86 11.06 25.77
CA ASP A 22 -11.01 11.92 25.47
C ASP A 22 -12.20 11.18 24.83
N VAL A 23 -12.63 11.64 23.65
CA VAL A 23 -13.79 11.16 22.90
C VAL A 23 -13.62 9.70 22.48
N ALA A 24 -12.40 9.25 22.17
CA ALA A 24 -12.14 7.88 21.76
C ALA A 24 -12.31 6.89 22.92
N ASN A 25 -11.91 7.29 24.13
CA ASN A 25 -12.13 6.51 25.35
C ASN A 25 -13.62 6.46 25.71
N LEU A 26 -14.31 7.61 25.67
CA LEU A 26 -15.76 7.67 25.94
C LEU A 26 -16.55 6.80 24.95
N TRP A 27 -16.22 6.88 23.66
CA TRP A 27 -16.84 6.04 22.64
C TRP A 27 -16.63 4.55 22.93
N PHE A 28 -15.41 4.13 23.25
CA PHE A 28 -15.13 2.72 23.55
C PHE A 28 -15.96 2.22 24.73
N ARG A 29 -15.98 2.95 25.85
CA ARG A 29 -16.75 2.57 27.06
C ARG A 29 -18.25 2.44 26.78
N ASN A 30 -18.80 3.24 25.87
CA ASN A 30 -20.21 3.18 25.51
C ASN A 30 -20.57 1.98 24.60
N HIS A 31 -19.59 1.41 23.89
CA HIS A 31 -19.81 0.35 22.90
C HIS A 31 -19.07 -0.95 23.24
N GLU A 32 -18.38 -1.03 24.39
CA GLU A 32 -17.56 -2.17 24.79
C GLU A 32 -18.34 -3.50 24.77
N ALA A 33 -19.59 -3.47 25.24
CA ALA A 33 -20.48 -4.64 25.24
C ALA A 33 -20.80 -5.16 23.83
N ASP A 34 -20.78 -4.28 22.82
CA ASP A 34 -21.05 -4.61 21.42
C ASP A 34 -19.77 -5.03 20.66
N LEU A 35 -18.60 -4.95 21.30
CA LEU A 35 -17.29 -5.21 20.71
C LEU A 35 -16.59 -6.42 21.40
N PRO A 36 -17.17 -7.63 21.30
CA PRO A 36 -16.70 -8.80 22.06
C PRO A 36 -15.32 -9.32 21.63
N THR A 37 -14.78 -8.82 20.51
CA THR A 37 -13.47 -9.24 19.99
C THR A 37 -12.62 -8.03 19.60
N TRP A 38 -11.31 -8.21 19.65
CA TRP A 38 -10.36 -7.20 19.14
C TRP A 38 -10.59 -6.87 17.65
N SER A 39 -11.03 -7.84 16.86
CA SER A 39 -11.36 -7.64 15.44
C SER A 39 -12.56 -6.72 15.24
N SER A 40 -13.65 -6.94 15.99
CA SER A 40 -14.83 -6.05 15.97
C SER A 40 -14.49 -4.65 16.46
N PHE A 41 -13.67 -4.53 17.52
CA PHE A 41 -13.18 -3.24 17.99
C PHE A 41 -12.42 -2.49 16.89
N LYS A 42 -11.40 -3.11 16.27
CA LYS A 42 -10.60 -2.45 15.22
C LYS A 42 -11.44 -2.02 14.03
N ALA A 43 -12.38 -2.85 13.59
CA ALA A 43 -13.26 -2.54 12.47
C ALA A 43 -14.15 -1.34 12.79
N SER A 44 -14.84 -1.36 13.93
CA SER A 44 -15.75 -0.29 14.36
C SER A 44 -14.99 1.00 14.66
N PHE A 45 -13.84 0.92 15.32
CA PHE A 45 -12.98 2.07 15.60
C PHE A 45 -12.46 2.73 14.32
N ALA A 46 -12.03 1.93 13.33
CA ALA A 46 -11.59 2.43 12.03
C ALA A 46 -12.72 3.04 11.19
N ASP A 47 -13.96 2.60 11.40
CA ASP A 47 -15.14 3.18 10.76
C ASP A 47 -15.46 4.57 11.36
N VAL A 48 -15.59 4.63 12.68
CA VAL A 48 -15.96 5.85 13.42
C VAL A 48 -14.87 6.92 13.34
N PHE A 49 -13.62 6.56 13.64
CA PHE A 49 -12.52 7.53 13.73
C PHE A 49 -11.65 7.58 12.47
N GLY A 50 -11.66 6.52 11.66
CA GLY A 50 -10.79 6.45 10.49
C GLY A 50 -11.31 7.21 9.27
N ARG A 51 -12.56 7.72 9.27
CA ARG A 51 -13.15 8.45 8.12
C ARG A 51 -12.94 7.71 6.78
N PRO A 52 -13.39 6.45 6.65
CA PRO A 52 -13.06 5.56 5.54
C PRO A 52 -13.40 6.17 4.17
N ALA A 53 -14.55 6.85 4.02
CA ALA A 53 -14.95 7.50 2.78
C ALA A 53 -13.96 8.59 2.33
N VAL A 54 -13.52 9.46 3.25
CA VAL A 54 -12.56 10.53 2.95
C VAL A 54 -11.18 9.96 2.61
N ARG A 55 -10.74 8.91 3.33
CA ARG A 55 -9.47 8.23 3.04
C ARG A 55 -9.49 7.58 1.67
N LYS A 56 -10.58 6.88 1.32
CA LYS A 56 -10.78 6.28 0.01
C LYS A 56 -10.76 7.33 -1.10
N LEU A 57 -11.54 8.42 -0.97
CA LEU A 57 -11.55 9.51 -1.95
C LEU A 57 -10.16 10.13 -2.17
N ARG A 58 -9.40 10.37 -1.09
CA ARG A 58 -8.02 10.87 -1.20
C ARG A 58 -7.10 9.87 -1.90
N ALA A 59 -7.24 8.58 -1.61
CA ALA A 59 -6.49 7.53 -2.29
C ALA A 59 -6.84 7.48 -3.79
N GLU A 60 -8.11 7.61 -4.16
CA GLU A 60 -8.57 7.65 -5.56
C GLU A 60 -7.97 8.86 -6.31
N GLN A 61 -8.03 10.05 -5.70
CA GLN A 61 -7.44 11.26 -6.27
C GLN A 61 -5.94 11.12 -6.47
N ARG A 62 -5.22 10.60 -5.45
CA ARG A 62 -3.78 10.40 -5.53
C ARG A 62 -3.40 9.34 -6.54
N LEU A 63 -4.12 8.21 -6.59
CA LEU A 63 -3.92 7.16 -7.59
C LEU A 63 -4.15 7.68 -9.01
N ARG A 64 -5.19 8.52 -9.20
CA ARG A 64 -5.49 9.12 -10.50
C ARG A 64 -4.35 10.00 -11.00
N ALA A 65 -3.81 10.85 -10.13
CA ALA A 65 -2.73 11.79 -10.44
C ALA A 65 -1.31 11.19 -10.38
N ARG A 66 -1.18 9.90 -10.02
CA ARG A 66 0.12 9.29 -9.78
C ARG A 66 0.92 9.12 -11.08
N ALA A 67 2.14 9.65 -11.07
CA ALA A 67 3.18 9.44 -12.07
C ALA A 67 4.54 9.30 -11.37
N GLN A 68 5.44 8.48 -11.91
CA GLN A 68 6.78 8.22 -11.37
C GLN A 68 7.60 9.51 -11.41
N LEU A 69 8.19 9.87 -10.26
CA LEU A 69 9.03 11.07 -10.19
C LEU A 69 10.41 10.81 -10.83
N PRO A 70 11.12 11.84 -11.35
CA PRO A 70 12.42 11.66 -12.00
C PRO A 70 13.49 10.98 -11.13
N ALA A 71 13.46 11.24 -9.83
CA ALA A 71 14.39 10.66 -8.85
C ALA A 71 13.81 9.43 -8.12
N GLU A 72 12.58 9.02 -8.44
CA GLU A 72 11.92 7.89 -7.78
C GLU A 72 12.33 6.57 -8.41
N THR A 73 12.65 5.60 -7.56
CA THR A 73 13.01 4.25 -7.99
C THR A 73 11.78 3.50 -8.52
N PHE A 74 12.02 2.58 -9.45
CA PHE A 74 10.99 1.70 -10.02
C PHE A 74 10.19 0.98 -8.92
N THR A 75 10.86 0.42 -7.92
CA THR A 75 10.22 -0.26 -6.78
C THR A 75 9.39 0.68 -5.92
N SER A 76 9.91 1.87 -5.57
CA SER A 76 9.16 2.85 -4.76
C SER A 76 7.85 3.24 -5.42
N TYR A 77 7.90 3.51 -6.73
CA TYR A 77 6.72 3.86 -7.52
C TYR A 77 5.67 2.75 -7.49
N ILE A 78 6.07 1.51 -7.78
CA ILE A 78 5.15 0.36 -7.83
C ILE A 78 4.51 0.11 -6.47
N GLU A 79 5.29 0.08 -5.40
CA GLU A 79 4.75 -0.17 -4.05
C GLU A 79 3.77 0.92 -3.62
N ASP A 80 4.04 2.19 -3.94
CA ASP A 80 3.11 3.30 -3.65
C ASP A 80 1.80 3.16 -4.45
N VAL A 81 1.88 2.80 -5.73
CA VAL A 81 0.68 2.53 -6.56
C VAL A 81 -0.11 1.36 -6.00
N VAL A 82 0.55 0.27 -5.60
CA VAL A 82 -0.10 -0.93 -5.04
C VAL A 82 -0.78 -0.62 -3.71
N ASP A 83 -0.14 0.15 -2.83
CA ASP A 83 -0.75 0.61 -1.57
C ASP A 83 -1.98 1.50 -1.84
N LEU A 84 -1.89 2.43 -2.79
CA LEU A 84 -3.03 3.24 -3.20
C LEU A 84 -4.17 2.38 -3.76
N CYS A 85 -3.87 1.42 -4.62
CA CYS A 85 -4.86 0.47 -5.14
C CYS A 85 -5.58 -0.28 -4.00
N LYS A 86 -4.85 -0.78 -3.00
CA LYS A 86 -5.43 -1.45 -1.82
C LYS A 86 -6.34 -0.53 -1.01
N ARG A 87 -5.99 0.75 -0.86
CA ARG A 87 -6.80 1.75 -0.14
C ARG A 87 -8.06 2.15 -0.91
N VAL A 88 -8.01 2.15 -2.24
CA VAL A 88 -9.17 2.43 -3.10
C VAL A 88 -10.12 1.24 -3.13
N ASN A 89 -9.58 0.06 -3.42
CA ASN A 89 -10.31 -1.19 -3.50
C ASN A 89 -9.39 -2.36 -3.09
N PRO A 90 -9.56 -2.93 -1.89
CA PRO A 90 -8.77 -4.08 -1.43
C PRO A 90 -8.84 -5.29 -2.38
N SER A 91 -9.94 -5.41 -3.13
CA SER A 91 -10.19 -6.48 -4.12
C SER A 91 -9.96 -6.01 -5.56
N MET A 92 -9.15 -4.97 -5.78
CA MET A 92 -8.83 -4.51 -7.13
C MET A 92 -8.18 -5.64 -7.94
N PRO A 93 -8.67 -5.92 -9.17
CA PRO A 93 -8.07 -6.91 -10.05
C PRO A 93 -6.60 -6.61 -10.33
N GLU A 94 -5.78 -7.65 -10.49
CA GLU A 94 -4.36 -7.50 -10.80
C GLU A 94 -4.13 -6.72 -12.11
N THR A 95 -4.97 -6.96 -13.12
CA THR A 95 -4.95 -6.21 -14.39
C THR A 95 -5.14 -4.72 -14.19
N ASP A 96 -6.04 -4.31 -13.29
CA ASP A 96 -6.30 -2.90 -13.01
C ASP A 96 -5.16 -2.25 -12.23
N LYS A 97 -4.50 -3.00 -11.33
CA LYS A 97 -3.28 -2.54 -10.66
C LYS A 97 -2.16 -2.33 -11.67
N VAL A 98 -1.95 -3.28 -12.59
CA VAL A 98 -0.96 -3.15 -13.67
C VAL A 98 -1.28 -1.93 -14.54
N ASN A 99 -2.53 -1.72 -14.93
CA ASN A 99 -2.94 -0.54 -15.69
C ASN A 99 -2.62 0.77 -14.96
N ASN A 100 -2.86 0.83 -13.64
CA ASN A 100 -2.50 2.00 -12.83
C ASN A 100 -0.98 2.22 -12.75
N ILE A 101 -0.18 1.15 -12.69
CA ILE A 101 1.28 1.23 -12.75
C ILE A 101 1.71 1.81 -14.10
N LEU A 102 1.29 1.18 -15.20
CA LEU A 102 1.69 1.52 -16.56
C LEU A 102 1.35 2.96 -16.94
N LYS A 103 0.19 3.47 -16.49
CA LYS A 103 -0.29 4.83 -16.76
C LYS A 103 0.71 5.93 -16.41
N GLY A 104 1.47 5.75 -15.34
CA GLY A 104 2.33 6.80 -14.79
C GLY A 104 3.81 6.45 -14.73
N ILE A 105 4.21 5.25 -15.19
CA ILE A 105 5.61 4.83 -15.10
C ILE A 105 6.47 5.55 -16.14
N ALA A 106 7.77 5.69 -15.87
CA ALA A 106 8.68 6.38 -16.80
C ALA A 106 8.72 5.69 -18.18
N ASP A 107 8.87 6.47 -19.25
CA ASP A 107 8.78 5.98 -20.64
C ASP A 107 9.74 4.82 -20.94
N ASP A 108 10.95 4.83 -20.40
CA ASP A 108 11.93 3.76 -20.60
C ASP A 108 11.50 2.44 -19.96
N ALA A 109 10.91 2.50 -18.76
CA ALA A 109 10.28 1.36 -18.12
C ALA A 109 9.01 0.91 -18.86
N PHE A 110 8.20 1.86 -19.34
CA PHE A 110 6.96 1.57 -20.05
C PHE A 110 7.20 0.75 -21.31
N GLN A 111 8.20 1.10 -22.13
CA GLN A 111 8.53 0.34 -23.35
C GLN A 111 8.98 -1.09 -23.03
N MET A 112 9.79 -1.27 -21.98
CA MET A 112 10.20 -2.60 -21.52
C MET A 112 8.99 -3.43 -21.05
N LEU A 113 8.09 -2.82 -20.28
CA LEU A 113 6.90 -3.50 -19.74
C LEU A 113 5.90 -3.84 -20.86
N LEU A 114 5.71 -2.98 -21.85
CA LEU A 114 4.89 -3.28 -23.03
C LEU A 114 5.41 -4.52 -23.77
N ALA A 115 6.73 -4.62 -23.96
CA ALA A 115 7.33 -5.75 -24.67
C ALA A 115 7.18 -7.08 -23.90
N LYS A 116 7.19 -7.03 -22.55
CA LYS A 116 7.06 -8.21 -21.69
C LYS A 116 5.61 -8.57 -21.36
N ASN A 117 4.70 -7.62 -21.49
CA ASN A 117 3.26 -7.76 -21.25
C ASN A 117 2.89 -8.48 -19.92
N PRO A 118 3.34 -7.97 -18.76
CA PRO A 118 3.06 -8.60 -17.47
C PRO A 118 1.57 -8.50 -17.11
N THR A 119 0.99 -9.59 -16.60
CA THR A 119 -0.44 -9.65 -16.23
C THR A 119 -0.69 -9.56 -14.72
N SER A 120 0.36 -9.42 -13.91
CA SER A 120 0.29 -9.29 -12.45
C SER A 120 1.33 -8.30 -11.92
N VAL A 121 1.08 -7.78 -10.72
CA VAL A 121 2.04 -6.91 -10.03
C VAL A 121 3.36 -7.65 -9.74
N SER A 122 3.30 -8.95 -9.38
CA SER A 122 4.50 -9.76 -9.15
C SER A 122 5.39 -9.84 -10.39
N ALA A 123 4.79 -10.05 -11.57
CA ALA A 123 5.52 -10.09 -12.84
C ALA A 123 6.14 -8.72 -13.17
N VAL A 124 5.49 -7.61 -12.83
CA VAL A 124 6.10 -6.27 -12.97
C VAL A 124 7.32 -6.12 -12.05
N ILE A 125 7.23 -6.58 -10.80
CA ILE A 125 8.32 -6.48 -9.82
C ILE A 125 9.54 -7.33 -10.23
N GLU A 126 9.31 -8.53 -10.78
CA GLU A 126 10.38 -9.41 -11.27
C GLU A 126 11.21 -8.75 -12.39
N LEU A 127 10.58 -7.87 -13.19
CA LEU A 127 11.25 -7.13 -14.26
C LEU A 127 12.15 -5.98 -13.78
N ARG A 128 12.21 -5.73 -12.47
CA ARG A 128 13.10 -4.72 -11.88
C ARG A 128 14.56 -4.91 -12.29
N GLN A 129 15.06 -6.14 -12.24
CA GLN A 129 16.47 -6.43 -12.54
C GLN A 129 16.78 -6.08 -14.00
N SER A 130 15.91 -6.47 -14.93
CA SER A 130 16.03 -6.11 -16.34
C SER A 130 16.00 -4.60 -16.56
N PHE A 131 15.16 -3.86 -15.83
CA PHE A 131 15.13 -2.41 -15.91
C PHE A 131 16.42 -1.75 -15.40
N ASP A 132 16.94 -2.21 -14.27
CA ASP A 132 18.19 -1.71 -13.69
C ASP A 132 19.39 -1.99 -14.62
N GLU A 133 19.42 -3.15 -15.29
CA GLU A 133 20.42 -3.49 -16.31
C GLU A 133 20.34 -2.58 -17.54
N LEU A 134 19.15 -2.35 -18.08
CA LEU A 134 18.94 -1.43 -19.21
C LEU A 134 19.41 -0.01 -18.89
N ARG A 135 19.15 0.49 -17.67
CA ARG A 135 19.66 1.80 -17.23
C ARG A 135 21.18 1.81 -17.12
N LYS A 136 21.79 0.76 -16.56
CA LYS A 136 23.27 0.65 -16.46
C LYS A 136 23.92 0.65 -17.84
N GLN A 137 23.38 -0.12 -18.80
CA GLN A 137 23.88 -0.17 -20.17
C GLN A 137 23.82 1.21 -20.84
N ARG A 138 22.69 1.92 -20.72
CA ARG A 138 22.52 3.28 -21.28
C ARG A 138 23.53 4.28 -20.72
N VAL A 139 23.85 4.21 -19.43
CA VAL A 139 24.85 5.08 -18.80
C VAL A 139 26.25 4.74 -19.31
N SER A 140 26.59 3.45 -19.40
CA SER A 140 27.88 2.98 -19.93
C SER A 140 28.12 3.46 -21.37
N THR A 141 27.16 3.24 -22.28
CA THR A 141 27.28 3.65 -23.69
C THR A 141 27.46 5.17 -23.85
N ARG A 142 26.83 5.98 -22.99
CA ARG A 142 27.01 7.44 -23.01
C ARG A 142 28.40 7.88 -22.57
N GLN A 143 29.02 7.17 -21.63
CA GLN A 143 30.38 7.48 -21.15
C GLN A 143 31.45 7.06 -22.16
N SER A 144 31.19 6.03 -22.98
CA SER A 144 32.12 5.55 -24.02
C SER A 144 32.14 6.40 -25.30
N GLY A 145 31.21 7.35 -25.45
CA GLY A 145 31.02 8.12 -26.68
C GLY A 145 31.59 9.54 -26.70
N ALA A 146 32.38 9.95 -25.69
CA ALA A 146 33.03 11.26 -25.66
C ALA A 146 34.36 11.22 -26.46
N PRO A 147 34.48 11.91 -27.61
CA PRO A 147 35.75 12.03 -28.32
C PRO A 147 36.68 12.98 -27.57
N THR A 148 37.95 12.61 -27.44
CA THR A 148 39.05 13.51 -27.03
C THR A 148 39.62 14.22 -28.26
#